data_AF-A0AAW0H8W1-F1
#
_entry.id   AF-A0AAW0H8W1-F1
#
_cell.length_a   1.000
_cell.length_b   1.000
_cell.length_c   1.000
_cell.angle_alpha   90.00
_cell.angle_beta   90.00
_cell.angle_gamma   90.00
#
_symmetry.space_group_name_H-M   'P 1'
#
loop_
_entity.id
_entity.type
_entity.pdbx_description
1 polymer ?
#
loop_
_entity_poly.entity_id
_entity_poly.type
_entity_poly.pdbx_seq_one_letter_code
_entity_poly.pdbx_strand_id
1 'polypeptide(L)'
;MFLVFCRHTWQVQDKIDANNVAYTTGKLSFHTDYPALHYPPGVQLLHCIKQTVTGGDSEVVDGFNVCRKLKEKNPQAFHILSSTFVDFTDIGVDYCDFSVQSKHKIIELDDKGQVIRINFNNAVRDTVFDVPIERVQPFYSALKEFVDLMNSKEYKYTFKMNPDLKNNLFCKLSWKS
;
A
#
# COMPACT_ATOMS: atom_id res chain seq x y z
N MET A 1 -21.24 4.30 8.57
CA MET A 1 -20.41 5.53 8.62
C MET A 1 -19.13 5.16 9.35
N PHE A 2 -18.12 4.63 8.63
CA PHE A 2 -16.89 4.11 9.25
C PHE A 2 -15.86 5.23 9.35
N LEU A 3 -15.76 5.79 10.55
CA LEU A 3 -14.76 6.76 10.96
C LEU A 3 -13.41 6.06 11.18
N VAL A 4 -12.37 6.50 10.48
CA VAL A 4 -11.21 7.15 11.11
C VAL A 4 -10.79 6.50 12.45
N PHE A 5 -10.10 5.37 12.44
CA PHE A 5 -9.57 4.77 13.68
C PHE A 5 -8.31 5.47 14.23
N CYS A 6 -7.76 6.43 13.50
CA CYS A 6 -6.66 7.28 13.96
C CYS A 6 -7.09 8.73 13.74
N ARG A 7 -7.01 9.57 14.78
CA ARG A 7 -7.00 11.05 14.81
C ARG A 7 -7.26 11.79 13.48
N HIS A 8 -7.92 12.96 13.54
CA HIS A 8 -8.08 13.89 12.40
C HIS A 8 -6.81 14.07 11.53
N THR A 9 -5.62 13.99 12.14
CA THR A 9 -4.32 13.88 11.48
C THR A 9 -3.39 12.94 12.24
N TRP A 10 -2.37 12.39 11.57
CA TRP A 10 -1.33 11.56 12.18
C TRP A 10 0.07 12.09 11.89
N GLN A 11 1.00 11.85 12.82
CA GLN A 11 2.41 12.26 12.69
C GLN A 11 3.26 11.05 12.26
N VAL A 12 3.93 11.18 11.13
CA VAL A 12 4.87 10.18 10.59
C VAL A 12 6.27 10.53 11.06
N GLN A 13 6.75 9.81 12.07
CA GLN A 13 8.07 9.98 12.68
C GLN A 13 8.45 8.68 13.38
N ASP A 14 9.74 8.50 13.62
CA ASP A 14 10.25 7.39 14.44
C ASP A 14 9.65 7.47 15.86
N LYS A 15 9.12 6.34 16.35
CA LYS A 15 8.51 6.22 17.68
C LYS A 15 9.11 5.02 18.41
N ILE A 16 9.37 5.19 19.71
CA ILE A 16 9.65 4.07 20.62
C ILE A 16 8.38 3.19 20.66
N ASP A 17 8.54 1.88 20.53
CA ASP A 17 7.45 0.90 20.45
C ASP A 17 6.44 1.18 19.32
N ALA A 18 6.96 1.37 18.11
CA ALA A 18 6.18 1.66 16.91
C ALA A 18 5.07 0.61 16.66
N ASN A 19 3.81 1.04 16.70
CA ASN A 19 2.63 0.22 16.38
C ASN A 19 2.40 0.05 14.87
N ASN A 20 3.18 0.74 14.02
CA ASN A 20 3.12 0.66 12.57
C ASN A 20 4.51 0.87 11.97
N VAL A 21 4.85 0.14 10.89
CA VAL A 21 6.16 0.26 10.20
C VAL A 21 6.41 1.67 9.69
N ALA A 22 5.36 2.46 9.42
CA ALA A 22 5.46 3.87 9.06
C ALA A 22 6.04 4.77 10.17
N TYR A 23 6.10 4.30 11.41
CA TYR A 23 6.71 5.00 12.55
C TYR A 23 8.10 4.46 12.88
N THR A 24 8.79 3.92 11.87
CA THR A 24 10.18 3.46 11.94
C THR A 24 11.01 4.11 10.84
N THR A 25 12.33 3.98 10.91
CA THR A 25 13.27 4.44 9.87
C THR A 25 13.45 3.46 8.71
N GLY A 26 12.73 2.33 8.73
CA GLY A 26 12.84 1.29 7.71
C GLY A 26 12.28 1.71 6.35
N LYS A 27 12.78 1.06 5.29
CA LYS A 27 12.24 1.24 3.94
C LYS A 27 10.79 0.75 3.89
N LEU A 28 9.88 1.63 3.45
CA LEU A 28 8.52 1.23 3.08
C LEU A 28 8.50 0.91 1.59
N SER A 29 8.12 -0.32 1.23
CA SER A 29 7.88 -0.69 -0.16
C SER A 29 6.58 -0.06 -0.68
N PHE A 30 6.34 -0.09 -2.00
CA PHE A 30 5.08 0.36 -2.58
C PHE A 30 3.87 -0.29 -1.91
N HIS A 31 2.95 0.56 -1.44
CA HIS A 31 1.73 0.17 -0.77
C HIS A 31 0.61 1.20 -0.99
N THR A 32 -0.62 0.81 -0.70
CA THR A 32 -1.79 1.66 -0.46
C THR A 32 -2.07 1.68 1.03
N ASP A 33 -2.47 2.81 1.58
CA ASP A 33 -2.77 2.91 3.00
C ASP A 33 -4.11 2.25 3.35
N TYR A 34 -4.17 1.68 4.55
CA TYR A 34 -5.36 1.08 5.15
C TYR A 34 -6.15 0.07 4.30
N PRO A 35 -5.51 -0.93 3.65
CA PRO A 35 -6.26 -2.03 3.05
C PRO A 35 -6.92 -2.91 4.13
N ALA A 36 -6.55 -2.79 5.41
CA ALA A 36 -7.26 -3.42 6.52
C ALA A 36 -8.70 -2.90 6.71
N LEU A 37 -9.03 -1.72 6.16
CA LEU A 37 -10.41 -1.23 6.12
C LEU A 37 -11.13 -1.78 4.89
N HIS A 38 -12.40 -2.19 5.03
CA HIS A 38 -13.24 -2.57 3.89
C HIS A 38 -13.49 -1.41 2.90
N TYR A 39 -13.33 -0.17 3.37
CA TYR A 39 -13.40 1.03 2.53
C TYR A 39 -12.16 1.89 2.78
N PRO A 40 -11.03 1.59 2.10
CA PRO A 40 -9.80 2.35 2.26
C PRO A 40 -9.97 3.83 1.87
N PRO A 41 -9.19 4.76 2.45
CA PRO A 41 -9.23 6.17 2.08
C PRO A 41 -8.95 6.36 0.59
N GLY A 42 -9.79 7.14 -0.09
CA GLY A 42 -9.62 7.42 -1.53
C GLY A 42 -8.51 8.42 -1.84
N VAL A 43 -8.23 9.35 -0.91
CA VAL A 43 -7.21 10.40 -1.06
C VAL A 43 -6.38 10.47 0.22
N GLN A 44 -5.07 10.64 0.06
CA GLN A 44 -4.12 10.80 1.14
C GLN A 44 -3.34 12.09 0.98
N LEU A 45 -3.17 12.81 2.08
CA LEU A 45 -2.45 14.08 2.15
C LEU A 45 -1.27 13.92 3.10
N LEU A 46 -0.06 14.19 2.63
CA LEU A 46 1.16 14.12 3.43
C LEU A 46 1.92 15.44 3.35
N HIS A 47 2.18 16.05 4.50
CA HIS A 47 2.88 17.32 4.61
C HIS A 47 4.22 17.13 5.32
N CYS A 48 5.32 17.55 4.68
CA CYS A 48 6.66 17.45 5.25
C CYS A 48 6.92 18.63 6.20
N ILE A 49 7.00 18.36 7.50
CA ILE A 49 7.36 19.38 8.51
C ILE A 49 8.87 19.43 8.72
N LYS A 50 9.53 18.26 8.73
CA LYS A 50 10.98 18.12 8.90
C LYS A 50 11.46 17.01 7.97
N GLN A 51 12.56 17.27 7.26
CA GLN A 51 13.21 16.31 6.36
C GLN A 51 14.60 15.95 6.89
N THR A 52 15.02 14.72 6.66
CA THR A 52 16.37 14.22 6.98
C THR A 52 17.33 14.40 5.80
N VAL A 53 18.61 14.59 6.10
CA VAL A 53 19.68 14.60 5.09
C VAL A 53 20.05 13.18 4.63
N THR A 54 19.83 12.16 5.46
CA THR A 54 20.09 10.76 5.14
C THR A 54 18.81 10.06 4.72
N GLY A 55 18.63 9.81 3.41
CA GLY A 55 17.47 9.08 2.91
C GLY A 55 16.17 9.88 2.94
N GLY A 56 15.04 9.18 3.11
CA GLY A 56 13.71 9.77 3.21
C GLY A 56 13.13 10.19 1.85
N ASP A 57 13.67 9.63 0.76
CA ASP A 57 13.14 9.86 -0.58
C ASP A 57 11.76 9.22 -0.73
N SER A 58 10.89 9.93 -1.40
CA SER A 58 9.54 9.53 -1.75
C SER A 58 9.52 8.84 -3.11
N GLU A 59 8.88 7.68 -3.19
CA GLU A 59 8.63 6.95 -4.44
C GLU A 59 7.12 6.79 -4.66
N VAL A 60 6.64 7.13 -5.86
CA VAL A 60 5.27 6.89 -6.33
C VAL A 60 5.26 6.05 -7.59
N VAL A 61 4.14 5.36 -7.83
CA VAL A 61 3.89 4.60 -9.06
C VAL A 61 2.41 4.68 -9.42
N ASP A 62 2.11 4.86 -10.71
CA ASP A 62 0.75 4.73 -11.22
C ASP A 62 0.34 3.25 -11.26
N GLY A 63 -0.44 2.87 -10.26
CA GLY A 63 -0.88 1.49 -10.11
C GLY A 63 -1.83 1.03 -11.24
N PHE A 64 -2.62 1.90 -11.85
CA PHE A 64 -3.49 1.53 -12.97
C PHE A 64 -2.67 1.21 -14.21
N ASN A 65 -1.65 2.04 -14.48
CA ASN A 65 -0.71 1.77 -15.55
C ASN A 65 0.06 0.45 -15.31
N VAL A 66 0.53 0.19 -14.08
CA VAL A 66 1.18 -1.09 -13.73
C VAL A 66 0.24 -2.28 -13.93
N CYS A 67 -1.02 -2.18 -13.50
CA CYS A 67 -2.01 -3.25 -13.68
C CYS A 67 -2.24 -3.57 -15.16
N ARG A 68 -2.36 -2.55 -16.01
CA ARG A 68 -2.45 -2.72 -17.46
C ARG A 68 -1.21 -3.42 -18.02
N LYS A 69 -0.01 -3.01 -17.59
CA LYS A 69 1.26 -3.64 -18.00
C LYS A 69 1.40 -5.08 -17.52
N LEU A 70 0.95 -5.38 -16.31
CA LEU A 70 0.90 -6.75 -15.81
C LEU A 70 -0.05 -7.61 -16.65
N LYS A 71 -1.24 -7.09 -16.99
CA LYS A 71 -2.21 -7.79 -17.85
C LYS A 71 -1.65 -8.07 -19.24
N GLU A 72 -0.88 -7.15 -19.82
CA GLU A 72 -0.20 -7.33 -21.12
C GLU A 72 0.92 -8.38 -21.05
N LYS A 73 1.78 -8.33 -20.02
CA LYS A 73 2.97 -9.18 -19.90
C LYS A 73 2.69 -10.58 -19.35
N ASN A 74 1.82 -10.66 -18.36
CA ASN A 74 1.46 -11.89 -17.67
C ASN A 74 -0.03 -11.87 -17.28
N PRO A 75 -0.93 -12.22 -18.23
CA PRO A 75 -2.37 -12.25 -18.00
C PRO A 75 -2.78 -13.16 -16.84
N GLN A 76 -2.02 -14.24 -16.61
CA GLN A 76 -2.29 -15.19 -15.53
C GLN A 76 -2.00 -14.57 -14.15
N ALA A 77 -0.87 -13.87 -14.00
CA ALA A 77 -0.58 -13.13 -12.77
C ALA A 77 -1.63 -12.06 -12.49
N PHE A 78 -2.04 -11.31 -13.52
CA PHE A 78 -3.14 -10.35 -13.41
C PHE A 78 -4.44 -11.04 -12.95
N HIS A 79 -4.81 -12.16 -13.55
CA HIS A 79 -6.01 -12.92 -13.18
C HIS A 79 -5.96 -13.40 -11.73
N ILE A 80 -4.83 -13.94 -11.28
CA ILE A 80 -4.64 -14.41 -9.90
C ILE A 80 -4.83 -13.24 -8.92
N LEU A 81 -4.16 -12.11 -9.15
CA LEU A 81 -4.24 -10.94 -8.25
C LEU A 81 -5.59 -10.20 -8.31
N SER A 82 -6.35 -10.38 -9.38
CA SER A 82 -7.69 -9.79 -9.55
C SER A 82 -8.85 -10.71 -9.20
N SER A 83 -8.57 -11.94 -8.73
CA SER A 83 -9.59 -12.93 -8.34
C SER A 83 -9.37 -13.53 -6.96
N THR A 84 -8.16 -13.43 -6.40
CA THR A 84 -7.83 -13.96 -5.08
C THR A 84 -8.09 -12.92 -4.01
N PHE A 85 -8.95 -13.25 -3.04
CA PHE A 85 -9.11 -12.44 -1.84
C PHE A 85 -7.93 -12.66 -0.90
N VAL A 86 -7.43 -11.57 -0.33
CA VAL A 86 -6.29 -11.53 0.59
C VAL A 86 -6.77 -10.90 1.89
N ASP A 87 -6.45 -11.55 3.00
CA ASP A 87 -6.71 -11.07 4.35
C ASP A 87 -5.73 -9.96 4.74
N PHE A 88 -6.26 -8.90 5.34
CA PHE A 88 -5.50 -7.79 5.89
C PHE A 88 -5.91 -7.55 7.34
N THR A 89 -4.92 -7.34 8.21
CA THR A 89 -5.09 -7.18 9.65
C THR A 89 -4.36 -5.95 10.16
N ASP A 90 -4.98 -5.26 11.10
CA ASP A 90 -4.32 -4.25 11.93
C ASP A 90 -4.87 -4.35 13.36
N ILE A 91 -4.01 -4.63 14.33
CA ILE A 91 -4.38 -4.83 15.74
C ILE A 91 -3.41 -4.02 16.59
N GLY A 92 -3.96 -3.16 17.45
CA GLY A 92 -3.13 -2.31 18.28
C GLY A 92 -3.94 -1.27 19.06
N VAL A 93 -3.21 -0.30 19.59
CA VAL A 93 -3.75 0.82 20.36
C VAL A 93 -3.14 2.11 19.80
N ASP A 94 -4.00 3.09 19.50
CA ASP A 94 -3.59 4.47 19.18
C ASP A 94 -4.62 5.47 19.77
N TYR A 95 -5.56 5.97 18.96
CA TYR A 95 -6.65 6.83 19.45
C TYR A 95 -7.63 6.05 20.34
N CYS A 96 -7.89 4.80 19.97
CA CYS A 96 -8.63 3.81 20.72
C CYS A 96 -8.00 2.43 20.47
N ASP A 97 -8.41 1.43 21.23
CA ASP A 97 -8.06 0.05 20.95
C ASP A 97 -8.75 -0.39 19.65
N PHE A 98 -8.02 -1.08 18.77
CA PHE A 98 -8.56 -1.55 17.51
C PHE A 98 -8.08 -2.98 17.19
N SER A 99 -8.99 -3.73 16.57
CA SER A 99 -8.71 -5.02 15.96
C SER A 99 -9.52 -5.08 14.68
N VAL A 100 -8.86 -4.83 13.56
CA VAL A 100 -9.49 -4.64 12.26
C VAL A 100 -9.02 -5.73 11.31
N GLN A 101 -9.98 -6.29 10.59
CA GLN A 101 -9.79 -7.37 9.63
C GLN A 101 -10.60 -7.05 8.37
N SER A 102 -10.05 -7.38 7.20
CA SER A 102 -10.78 -7.29 5.93
C SER A 102 -10.24 -8.25 4.89
N LYS A 103 -11.02 -8.48 3.84
CA LYS A 103 -10.60 -9.23 2.66
C LYS A 103 -10.74 -8.39 1.41
N HIS A 104 -9.67 -8.26 0.64
CA HIS A 104 -9.69 -7.57 -0.64
C HIS A 104 -8.98 -8.36 -1.72
N LYS A 105 -9.41 -8.13 -2.97
CA LYS A 105 -8.58 -8.47 -4.13
C LYS A 105 -7.50 -7.39 -4.27
N ILE A 106 -6.26 -7.80 -4.50
CA ILE A 106 -5.15 -6.84 -4.66
C ILE A 106 -5.42 -5.90 -5.84
N ILE A 107 -5.90 -6.46 -6.96
CA ILE A 107 -6.38 -5.70 -8.10
C ILE A 107 -7.91 -5.80 -8.12
N GLU A 108 -8.59 -4.73 -7.74
CA GLU A 108 -10.04 -4.70 -7.71
C GLU A 108 -10.59 -4.21 -9.04
N LEU A 109 -11.54 -4.96 -9.58
CA LEU A 109 -12.19 -4.68 -10.86
C LEU A 109 -13.65 -4.31 -10.64
N ASP A 110 -14.18 -3.42 -11.49
CA ASP A 110 -15.62 -3.24 -11.65
C ASP A 110 -16.27 -4.40 -12.44
N ASP A 111 -17.59 -4.33 -12.61
CA ASP A 111 -18.38 -5.31 -13.35
C ASP A 111 -18.00 -5.40 -14.85
N LYS A 112 -17.27 -4.42 -15.37
CA LYS A 112 -16.75 -4.38 -16.76
C LYS A 112 -15.29 -4.85 -16.86
N GLY A 113 -14.71 -5.31 -15.75
CA GLY A 113 -13.32 -5.78 -15.69
C GLY A 113 -12.29 -4.65 -15.76
N GLN A 114 -12.67 -3.40 -15.50
CA GLN A 114 -11.77 -2.26 -15.39
C GLN A 114 -11.23 -2.14 -13.97
N VAL A 115 -9.95 -1.83 -13.84
CA VAL A 115 -9.32 -1.65 -12.52
C VAL A 115 -9.85 -0.39 -11.88
N ILE A 116 -10.46 -0.52 -10.70
CA ILE A 116 -11.02 0.61 -9.94
C ILE A 116 -10.24 0.93 -8.68
N ARG A 117 -9.52 -0.05 -8.12
CA ARG A 117 -8.75 0.12 -6.88
C ARG A 117 -7.64 -0.90 -6.79
N ILE A 118 -6.60 -0.53 -6.06
CA ILE A 118 -5.52 -1.43 -5.65
C ILE A 118 -5.59 -1.50 -4.13
N ASN A 119 -5.55 -2.71 -3.58
CA ASN A 119 -5.58 -2.94 -2.14
C ASN A 119 -4.34 -3.75 -1.78
N PHE A 120 -3.24 -3.08 -1.44
CA PHE A 120 -1.98 -3.75 -1.16
C PHE A 120 -1.12 -3.00 -0.17
N ASN A 121 -0.87 -3.61 0.98
CA ASN A 121 0.18 -3.21 1.88
C ASN A 121 0.74 -4.46 2.53
N ASN A 122 1.99 -4.81 2.23
CA ASN A 122 2.59 -6.04 2.71
C ASN A 122 2.82 -6.05 4.23
N ALA A 123 2.87 -4.89 4.88
CA ALA A 123 3.04 -4.80 6.34
C ALA A 123 1.79 -5.20 7.12
N VAL A 124 0.60 -5.02 6.52
CA VAL A 124 -0.70 -5.34 7.14
C VAL A 124 -1.43 -6.47 6.42
N ARG A 125 -0.76 -7.19 5.52
CA ARG A 125 -1.28 -8.44 4.97
C ARG A 125 -1.18 -9.50 6.06
N ASP A 126 -2.30 -10.16 6.36
CA ASP A 126 -2.34 -11.13 7.45
C ASP A 126 -1.43 -12.34 7.15
N THR A 127 -0.97 -12.96 8.23
CA THR A 127 -0.41 -14.31 8.25
C THR A 127 -1.43 -15.36 7.84
N VAL A 128 -2.71 -15.15 8.17
CA VAL A 128 -3.82 -15.93 7.66
C VAL A 128 -3.93 -15.71 6.16
N PHE A 129 -3.94 -16.79 5.39
CA PHE A 129 -4.16 -16.71 3.95
C PHE A 129 -5.17 -17.77 3.52
N ASP A 130 -6.43 -17.35 3.38
CA ASP A 130 -7.57 -18.22 3.14
C ASP A 130 -7.69 -18.64 1.67
N VAL A 131 -6.75 -19.46 1.22
CA VAL A 131 -6.74 -20.09 -0.10
C VAL A 131 -6.31 -21.55 -0.01
N PRO A 132 -6.74 -22.41 -0.96
CA PRO A 132 -6.19 -23.75 -1.10
C PRO A 132 -4.66 -23.74 -1.23
N ILE A 133 -3.99 -24.74 -0.66
CA ILE A 133 -2.52 -24.80 -0.56
C ILE A 133 -1.84 -24.71 -1.93
N GLU A 134 -2.43 -25.33 -2.95
CA GLU A 134 -1.95 -25.32 -4.33
C GLU A 134 -2.00 -23.93 -4.98
N ARG A 135 -2.78 -22.99 -4.44
CA ARG A 135 -2.88 -21.61 -4.94
C ARG A 135 -1.92 -20.65 -4.23
N VAL A 136 -1.29 -21.05 -3.13
CA VAL A 136 -0.39 -20.19 -2.35
C VAL A 136 0.84 -19.77 -3.16
N GLN A 137 1.60 -20.72 -3.70
CA GLN A 137 2.83 -20.41 -4.46
C GLN A 137 2.54 -19.62 -5.76
N PRO A 138 1.51 -19.97 -6.56
CA PRO A 138 1.13 -19.16 -7.72
C PRO A 138 0.76 -17.71 -7.37
N PHE A 139 0.07 -17.50 -6.24
CA PHE A 139 -0.23 -16.16 -5.74
C PHE A 139 1.03 -15.37 -5.43
N TYR A 140 1.98 -15.94 -4.69
CA TYR A 140 3.24 -15.25 -4.39
C TYR A 140 4.08 -14.97 -5.64
N SER A 141 4.07 -15.87 -6.62
CA SER A 141 4.73 -15.66 -7.91
C SER A 141 4.11 -14.48 -8.67
N ALA A 142 2.78 -14.41 -8.72
CA ALA A 142 2.06 -13.30 -9.34
C ALA A 142 2.30 -11.98 -8.59
N LEU A 143 2.31 -12.01 -7.26
CA LEU A 143 2.57 -10.84 -6.42
C LEU A 143 4.00 -10.31 -6.64
N LYS A 144 4.97 -11.22 -6.76
CA LYS A 144 6.36 -10.85 -7.07
C LYS A 144 6.47 -10.12 -8.42
N GLU A 145 5.84 -10.63 -9.47
CA GLU A 145 5.82 -9.97 -10.79
C GLU A 145 5.20 -8.57 -10.73
N PHE A 146 4.10 -8.42 -9.97
CA PHE A 146 3.48 -7.11 -9.76
C PHE A 146 4.41 -6.12 -9.04
N VAL A 147 5.08 -6.57 -7.99
CA VAL A 147 6.05 -5.74 -7.23
C VAL A 147 7.29 -5.43 -8.06
N ASP A 148 7.79 -6.38 -8.85
CA ASP A 148 8.95 -6.17 -9.73
C ASP A 148 8.62 -5.13 -10.82
N LEU A 149 7.40 -5.18 -11.38
CA LEU A 149 6.92 -4.13 -12.28
C LEU A 149 6.86 -2.78 -11.58
N MET A 150 6.26 -2.67 -10.39
CA MET A 150 6.24 -1.39 -9.66
C MET A 150 7.64 -0.82 -9.40
N ASN A 151 8.63 -1.68 -9.18
CA ASN A 151 10.02 -1.28 -8.94
C ASN A 151 10.82 -0.97 -10.22
N SER A 152 10.28 -1.25 -11.41
CA SER A 152 10.92 -0.91 -12.67
C SER A 152 11.16 0.60 -12.76
N LYS A 153 12.35 0.99 -13.22
CA LYS A 153 12.74 2.39 -13.43
C LYS A 153 11.81 3.13 -14.41
N GLU A 154 11.11 2.40 -15.28
CA GLU A 154 10.16 2.96 -16.26
C GLU A 154 8.87 3.47 -15.61
N TYR A 155 8.44 2.87 -14.50
CA TYR A 155 7.11 3.13 -13.92
C TYR A 155 7.16 3.92 -12.62
N LYS A 156 8.25 3.82 -11.86
CA LYS A 156 8.39 4.57 -10.61
C LYS A 156 8.90 5.98 -10.84
N TYR A 157 8.39 6.90 -10.03
CA TYR A 157 8.89 8.26 -9.93
C TYR A 157 9.41 8.51 -8.51
N THR A 158 10.61 9.07 -8.41
CA THR A 158 11.29 9.34 -7.14
C THR A 158 11.51 10.84 -6.98
N PHE A 159 11.20 11.37 -5.81
CA PHE A 159 11.40 12.77 -5.44
C PHE A 159 11.67 12.88 -3.93
N LYS A 160 12.08 14.06 -3.46
CA LYS A 160 12.30 14.29 -2.02
C LYS A 160 11.47 15.48 -1.56
N MET A 161 10.65 15.27 -0.53
CA MET A 161 9.82 16.32 0.04
C MET A 161 10.68 17.28 0.88
N ASN A 162 10.44 18.59 0.74
CA ASN A 162 11.09 19.62 1.54
C ASN A 162 10.03 20.44 2.32
N PRO A 163 10.36 20.97 3.52
CA PRO A 163 9.43 21.76 4.33
C PRO A 163 8.92 23.05 3.67
N ASP A 164 9.70 23.66 2.76
CA ASP A 164 9.44 25.03 2.27
C ASP A 164 8.60 25.11 0.97
N LEU A 165 8.17 23.96 0.42
CA LEU A 165 7.36 23.94 -0.80
C LEU A 165 5.87 23.99 -0.46
N LYS A 166 5.26 25.16 -0.72
CA LYS A 166 3.84 25.52 -0.47
C LYS A 166 2.77 24.58 -1.06
N ASN A 167 3.12 23.46 -1.71
CA ASN A 167 2.18 22.60 -2.46
C ASN A 167 2.47 21.10 -2.34
N ASN A 168 2.96 20.61 -1.20
CA ASN A 168 3.17 19.18 -1.01
C ASN A 168 1.90 18.49 -0.49
N LEU A 169 0.87 18.36 -1.33
CA LEU A 169 -0.24 17.41 -1.14
C LEU A 169 -0.04 16.29 -2.18
N PHE A 170 0.67 15.23 -1.79
CA PHE A 170 0.86 14.06 -2.65
C PHE A 170 0.04 12.88 -2.14
N CYS A 171 -0.63 12.21 -3.08
CA CYS A 171 -1.35 10.97 -2.83
C CYS A 171 -0.40 9.79 -3.08
N LYS A 172 -0.11 9.04 -2.01
CA LYS A 172 0.57 7.73 -1.93
C LYS A 172 2.11 7.77 -1.94
N LEU A 173 2.78 7.20 -0.93
CA LEU A 173 4.26 7.21 -0.81
C LEU A 173 4.84 5.87 -0.37
N SER A 174 5.77 5.33 -1.16
CA SER A 174 6.83 4.43 -0.71
C SER A 174 8.01 5.30 -0.24
N TRP A 175 8.68 4.94 0.86
CA TRP A 175 9.81 5.72 1.41
C TRP A 175 11.09 4.92 1.26
N LYS A 176 12.13 5.52 0.68
CA LYS A 176 13.45 4.92 0.54
C LYS A 176 14.41 5.49 1.60
N SER A 177 15.08 4.58 2.31
CA SER A 177 16.22 4.85 3.21
C SER A 177 17.43 5.42 2.48
#